data_AF-A0A1E3NKF0-F1
#
_entry.id   AF-A0A1E3NKF0-F1
#
_cell.length_a   1.000
_cell.length_b   1.000
_cell.length_c   1.000
_cell.angle_alpha   90.00
_cell.angle_beta   90.00
_cell.angle_gamma   90.00
#
_symmetry.space_group_name_H-M   'P 1'
#
loop_
_entity.id
_entity.type
_entity.pdbx_description
1 polymer ?
#
loop_
_entity_poly.entity_id
_entity_poly.type
_entity_poly.pdbx_seq_one_letter_code
_entity_poly.pdbx_strand_id
1 'polypeptide(L)'
;VGALACQRDSYLQTLRTTVLRCTPKPAAEAAAAASAAGPTKQLYEVELEDTVLFPEGGGQPADTGTIRAVAGSAAEAPPVRVLDVQRRELRAVHVVDGPLAEQAEVEVALDWRRRLDHMQQHTGQHLLSAVLDGLQLPTLSWSMGAPASYVEVPRRLSDAEVAAVGQAVNDEILRNTAVSVATPGGEPEGEKGALRVVSIGELDTNACCGTHLSSVGQVKAVALLGQTKGKGGASRLGFVAGDRVHQYAGQLHEVVRRVAGTLSSSVDELDDRAAALVKQCKRLQHREKALRRELAALK
;
A
#
# COMPACT_ATOMS: atom_id res chain seq x y z
N VAL A 1 16.32 -12.59 7.97
CA VAL A 1 15.10 -12.21 7.23
C VAL A 1 15.52 -12.01 5.78
N GLY A 2 14.75 -12.44 4.78
CA GLY A 2 15.17 -12.22 3.37
C GLY A 2 15.37 -13.47 2.52
N ALA A 3 15.19 -14.66 3.09
CA ALA A 3 15.46 -15.93 2.39
C ALA A 3 14.20 -16.68 1.96
N LEU A 4 13.00 -16.14 2.14
CA LEU A 4 11.76 -16.78 1.66
C LEU A 4 11.67 -16.68 0.13
N ALA A 5 10.99 -17.62 -0.53
CA ALA A 5 10.80 -17.62 -1.98
C ALA A 5 10.27 -16.27 -2.50
N CYS A 6 9.31 -15.66 -1.81
CA CYS A 6 8.77 -14.33 -2.14
C CYS A 6 9.80 -13.18 -2.12
N GLN A 7 10.89 -13.32 -1.35
CA GLN A 7 11.94 -12.31 -1.23
C GLN A 7 13.09 -12.56 -2.22
N ARG A 8 13.33 -13.84 -2.58
CA ARG A 8 14.27 -14.26 -3.63
C ARG A 8 13.75 -13.91 -5.02
N ASP A 9 12.46 -14.13 -5.25
CA ASP A 9 11.76 -13.73 -6.47
C ASP A 9 10.40 -13.11 -6.12
N SER A 10 10.31 -11.78 -6.22
CA SER A 10 9.08 -11.03 -5.95
C SER A 10 7.98 -11.25 -7.00
N TYR A 11 8.30 -11.84 -8.15
CA TYR A 11 7.36 -12.16 -9.23
C TYR A 11 6.85 -13.60 -9.18
N LEU A 12 7.41 -14.46 -8.32
CA LEU A 12 6.94 -15.83 -8.16
C LEU A 12 5.52 -15.83 -7.58
N GLN A 13 4.55 -16.28 -8.38
CA GLN A 13 3.12 -16.24 -8.01
C GLN A 13 2.63 -17.55 -7.39
N THR A 14 3.31 -18.66 -7.67
CA THR A 14 2.93 -19.99 -7.17
C THR A 14 4.15 -20.76 -6.70
N LEU A 15 4.00 -21.56 -5.65
CA LEU A 15 5.05 -22.43 -5.14
C LEU A 15 4.45 -23.73 -4.59
N ARG A 16 5.04 -24.86 -4.96
CA ARG A 16 4.80 -26.14 -4.29
C ARG A 16 5.73 -26.26 -3.09
N THR A 17 5.18 -26.65 -1.95
CA THR A 17 5.84 -26.65 -0.65
C THR A 17 5.16 -27.65 0.29
N THR A 18 5.78 -27.91 1.43
CA THR A 18 5.27 -28.87 2.43
C THR A 18 4.66 -28.15 3.63
N VAL A 19 3.54 -28.66 4.13
CA VAL A 19 2.95 -28.21 5.41
C VAL A 19 3.78 -28.77 6.56
N LEU A 20 4.48 -27.92 7.30
CA LEU A 20 5.26 -28.35 8.46
C LEU A 20 4.39 -28.50 9.71
N ARG A 21 3.44 -27.58 9.90
CA ARG A 21 2.58 -27.55 11.08
C ARG A 21 1.24 -26.90 10.76
N CYS A 22 0.15 -27.41 11.33
CA CYS A 22 -1.18 -26.78 11.24
C CYS A 22 -1.92 -26.86 12.57
N THR A 23 -2.09 -25.72 13.25
CA THR A 23 -2.73 -25.67 14.58
C THR A 23 -3.95 -24.75 14.58
N PRO A 24 -5.06 -25.11 15.27
CA PRO A 24 -6.19 -24.20 15.45
C PRO A 24 -5.76 -22.91 16.17
N LYS A 25 -6.10 -21.75 15.61
CA LYS A 25 -5.84 -20.45 16.25
C LYS A 25 -6.83 -20.24 17.41
N PRO A 26 -6.37 -19.85 18.62
CA PRO A 26 -7.27 -19.60 19.75
C PRO A 26 -8.34 -18.54 19.43
N ALA A 27 -9.57 -18.77 19.86
CA ALA A 27 -10.72 -17.89 19.55
C ALA A 27 -10.55 -16.44 19.99
N ALA A 28 -9.78 -16.19 21.06
CA ALA A 28 -9.48 -14.84 21.56
C ALA A 28 -8.62 -14.00 20.59
N GLU A 29 -7.79 -14.65 19.76
CA GLU A 29 -6.88 -13.98 18.82
C GLU A 29 -7.45 -13.91 17.39
N ALA A 30 -8.47 -14.71 17.08
CA ALA A 30 -9.13 -14.71 15.76
C ALA A 30 -9.94 -13.43 15.51
N ALA A 31 -10.40 -12.73 16.55
CA ALA A 31 -11.23 -11.53 16.44
C ALA A 31 -10.52 -10.34 15.77
N ALA A 32 -9.19 -10.24 15.85
CA ALA A 32 -8.42 -9.17 15.21
C ALA A 32 -8.22 -9.39 13.69
N ALA A 33 -8.25 -10.64 13.22
CA ALA A 33 -8.10 -11.01 11.81
C ALA A 33 -9.46 -11.12 11.06
N ALA A 34 -10.57 -11.05 11.79
CA ALA A 34 -11.90 -11.42 11.29
C ALA A 34 -12.64 -10.36 10.45
N SER A 35 -12.02 -9.26 10.03
CA SER A 35 -12.72 -8.23 9.23
C SER A 35 -13.10 -8.70 7.80
N ALA A 36 -12.58 -9.86 7.35
CA ALA A 36 -12.84 -10.43 6.01
C ALA A 36 -13.50 -11.82 5.99
N ALA A 37 -13.71 -12.48 7.14
CA ALA A 37 -14.03 -13.91 7.19
C ALA A 37 -15.53 -14.26 7.24
N GLY A 38 -16.43 -13.31 7.51
CA GLY A 38 -17.82 -13.63 7.82
C GLY A 38 -17.97 -14.34 9.18
N PRO A 39 -19.17 -14.82 9.58
CA PRO A 39 -19.39 -15.32 10.94
C PRO A 39 -18.56 -16.58 11.24
N THR A 40 -17.75 -16.49 12.30
CA THR A 40 -17.18 -17.57 13.13
C THR A 40 -16.81 -18.89 12.44
N LYS A 41 -15.90 -18.83 11.46
CA LYS A 41 -15.12 -20.03 11.09
C LYS A 41 -13.88 -20.12 11.98
N GLN A 42 -13.57 -21.33 12.45
CA GLN A 42 -12.31 -21.64 13.13
C GLN A 42 -11.15 -21.31 12.18
N LEU A 43 -10.21 -20.48 12.64
CA LEU A 43 -8.98 -20.17 11.90
C LEU A 43 -7.85 -21.11 12.32
N TYR A 44 -6.86 -21.27 11.46
CA TYR A 44 -5.67 -22.08 11.72
C TYR A 44 -4.41 -21.28 11.44
N GLU A 45 -3.35 -21.60 12.17
CA GLU A 45 -1.99 -21.14 11.91
C GLU A 45 -1.21 -22.27 11.22
N VAL A 46 -0.65 -21.95 10.05
CA VAL A 46 0.05 -22.90 9.20
C VAL A 46 1.48 -22.44 8.95
N GLU A 47 2.44 -23.30 9.31
CA GLU A 47 3.85 -23.14 8.94
C GLU A 47 4.12 -23.99 7.68
N LEU A 48 4.70 -23.37 6.66
CA LEU A 48 5.13 -24.03 5.43
C LEU A 48 6.66 -24.06 5.40
N GLU A 49 7.23 -25.01 4.67
CA GLU A 49 8.67 -25.12 4.46
C GLU A 49 9.26 -23.87 3.78
N ASP A 50 8.59 -23.38 2.74
CA ASP A 50 8.82 -22.09 2.11
C ASP A 50 7.51 -21.51 1.57
N THR A 51 7.47 -20.22 1.23
CA THR A 51 6.24 -19.54 0.80
C THR A 51 6.48 -18.41 -0.20
N VAL A 52 5.55 -18.31 -1.17
CA VAL A 52 5.43 -17.17 -2.08
C VAL A 52 4.65 -16.01 -1.48
N LEU A 53 4.12 -16.13 -0.26
CA LEU A 53 3.40 -15.05 0.41
C LEU A 53 4.36 -14.29 1.32
N PHE A 54 4.49 -12.97 1.11
CA PHE A 54 5.34 -12.13 1.94
C PHE A 54 4.70 -11.97 3.33
N PRO A 55 5.39 -12.37 4.40
CA PRO A 55 4.96 -11.99 5.74
C PRO A 55 5.21 -10.49 5.93
N GLU A 56 4.39 -9.82 6.73
CA GLU A 56 4.58 -8.39 7.00
C GLU A 56 6.04 -8.03 7.39
N GLY A 57 6.48 -6.83 6.99
CA GLY A 57 7.84 -6.38 7.28
C GLY A 57 8.24 -5.09 6.58
N GLY A 58 9.07 -4.28 7.24
CA GLY A 58 9.62 -3.04 6.66
C GLY A 58 8.58 -1.97 6.34
N GLY A 59 7.38 -2.03 6.93
CA GLY A 59 6.25 -1.15 6.62
C GLY A 59 5.32 -1.67 5.52
N GLN A 60 5.67 -2.77 4.84
CA GLN A 60 4.82 -3.45 3.87
C GLN A 60 3.88 -4.46 4.56
N PRO A 61 2.56 -4.40 4.31
CA PRO A 61 1.59 -5.37 4.82
C PRO A 61 1.79 -6.76 4.21
N ALA A 62 1.31 -7.78 4.92
CA ALA A 62 1.33 -9.15 4.44
C ALA A 62 0.55 -9.35 3.14
N ASP A 63 1.00 -10.30 2.34
CA ASP A 63 0.23 -10.80 1.20
C ASP A 63 -0.96 -11.67 1.63
N THR A 64 -1.85 -11.89 0.68
CA THR A 64 -2.97 -12.84 0.79
C THR A 64 -2.90 -13.82 -0.37
N GLY A 65 -3.64 -14.91 -0.29
CA GLY A 65 -3.62 -15.93 -1.32
C GLY A 65 -4.47 -17.14 -0.98
N THR A 66 -4.16 -18.26 -1.60
CA THR A 66 -4.80 -19.55 -1.35
C THR A 66 -3.77 -20.66 -1.25
N ILE A 67 -4.11 -21.71 -0.51
CA ILE A 67 -3.32 -22.93 -0.41
C ILE A 67 -4.21 -24.10 -0.81
N ARG A 68 -3.74 -24.93 -1.74
CA ARG A 68 -4.45 -26.13 -2.21
C ARG A 68 -3.58 -27.37 -2.05
N ALA A 69 -4.17 -28.49 -1.66
CA ALA A 69 -3.48 -29.77 -1.70
C ALA A 69 -3.13 -30.15 -3.15
N VAL A 70 -1.95 -30.74 -3.36
CA VAL A 70 -1.56 -31.29 -4.67
C VAL A 70 -2.31 -32.59 -4.92
N ALA A 71 -2.85 -32.77 -6.13
CA ALA A 71 -3.62 -33.97 -6.48
C ALA A 71 -2.79 -35.25 -6.27
N GLY A 72 -3.37 -36.23 -5.55
CA GLY A 72 -2.73 -37.52 -5.24
C GLY A 72 -2.22 -37.68 -3.80
N SER A 73 -2.23 -36.63 -2.96
CA SER A 73 -1.74 -36.69 -1.57
C SER A 73 -2.83 -36.81 -0.49
N ALA A 74 -4.06 -36.36 -0.76
CA ALA A 74 -5.29 -36.62 0.01
C ALA A 74 -6.50 -36.11 -0.80
N ALA A 75 -7.71 -36.57 -0.47
CA ALA A 75 -8.96 -36.24 -1.18
C ALA A 75 -9.15 -34.73 -1.44
N GLU A 76 -9.81 -34.39 -2.56
CA GLU A 76 -10.07 -33.05 -3.11
C GLU A 76 -10.72 -32.08 -2.10
N ALA A 77 -9.97 -31.60 -1.12
CA ALA A 77 -10.40 -30.54 -0.23
C ALA A 77 -10.41 -29.21 -1.01
N PRO A 78 -11.40 -28.33 -0.77
CA PRO A 78 -11.39 -27.00 -1.38
C PRO A 78 -10.15 -26.22 -0.93
N PRO A 79 -9.64 -25.30 -1.77
CA PRO A 79 -8.53 -24.44 -1.39
C PRO A 79 -8.88 -23.62 -0.15
N VAL A 80 -7.94 -23.51 0.78
CA VAL A 80 -8.07 -22.64 1.95
C VAL A 80 -7.56 -21.25 1.62
N ARG A 81 -8.19 -20.20 2.16
CA ARG A 81 -7.76 -18.82 1.95
C ARG A 81 -6.75 -18.44 3.02
N VAL A 82 -5.69 -17.74 2.60
CA VAL A 82 -4.73 -17.10 3.50
C VAL A 82 -5.18 -15.67 3.74
N LEU A 83 -5.52 -15.38 4.99
CA LEU A 83 -6.07 -14.10 5.43
C LEU A 83 -4.98 -13.14 5.92
N ASP A 84 -3.90 -13.68 6.47
CA ASP A 84 -2.77 -12.94 7.00
C ASP A 84 -1.51 -13.83 6.99
N VAL A 85 -0.33 -13.20 6.96
CA VAL A 85 0.96 -13.89 7.07
C VAL A 85 1.87 -13.12 8.01
N GLN A 86 2.18 -13.75 9.14
CA GLN A 86 2.97 -13.13 10.20
C GLN A 86 4.38 -13.68 10.22
N ARG A 87 5.33 -12.83 10.55
CA ARG A 87 6.72 -13.24 10.74
C ARG A 87 6.91 -13.70 12.20
N ARG A 88 7.29 -14.96 12.39
CA ARG A 88 7.80 -15.48 13.67
C ARG A 88 9.24 -15.88 13.48
N GLU A 89 10.16 -15.05 13.99
CA GLU A 89 11.60 -15.19 13.76
C GLU A 89 11.94 -15.21 12.26
N LEU A 90 12.47 -16.32 11.74
CA LEU A 90 12.76 -16.51 10.33
C LEU A 90 11.60 -17.11 9.53
N ARG A 91 10.56 -17.61 10.21
CA ARG A 91 9.45 -18.35 9.61
C ARG A 91 8.27 -17.44 9.25
N ALA A 92 7.50 -17.89 8.27
CA ALA A 92 6.22 -17.30 7.89
C ALA A 92 5.09 -18.18 8.43
N VAL A 93 4.21 -17.58 9.24
CA VAL A 93 3.02 -18.24 9.80
C VAL A 93 1.79 -17.70 9.09
N HIS A 94 1.07 -18.57 8.41
CA HIS A 94 -0.09 -18.24 7.60
C HIS A 94 -1.36 -18.43 8.44
N VAL A 95 -2.19 -17.39 8.52
CA VAL A 95 -3.52 -17.50 9.12
C VAL A 95 -4.51 -17.87 8.03
N VAL A 96 -5.14 -19.05 8.16
CA VAL A 96 -6.02 -19.62 7.13
C VAL A 96 -7.40 -19.96 7.66
N ASP A 97 -8.39 -20.07 6.76
CA ASP A 97 -9.80 -20.34 7.09
C ASP A 97 -10.23 -21.80 6.98
N GLY A 98 -9.26 -22.72 6.92
CA GLY A 98 -9.49 -24.17 6.96
C GLY A 98 -8.20 -24.94 7.32
N PRO A 99 -8.34 -26.18 7.84
CA PRO A 99 -7.19 -26.99 8.22
C PRO A 99 -6.46 -27.54 7.00
N LEU A 100 -5.16 -27.79 7.16
CA LEU A 100 -4.33 -28.53 6.22
C LEU A 100 -3.67 -29.71 6.94
N ALA A 101 -3.50 -30.83 6.24
CA ALA A 101 -2.80 -31.98 6.80
C ALA A 101 -1.30 -31.68 6.90
N GLU A 102 -0.70 -31.97 8.06
CA GLU A 102 0.74 -31.87 8.23
C GLU A 102 1.45 -32.88 7.32
N GLN A 103 2.64 -32.52 6.83
CA GLN A 103 3.44 -33.27 5.85
C GLN A 103 2.80 -33.39 4.45
N ALA A 104 1.64 -32.78 4.21
CA ALA A 104 1.05 -32.76 2.88
C ALA A 104 1.80 -31.78 1.96
N GLU A 105 1.99 -32.21 0.71
CA GLU A 105 2.40 -31.31 -0.37
C GLU A 105 1.22 -30.42 -0.78
N VAL A 106 1.47 -29.12 -0.77
CA VAL A 106 0.50 -28.08 -1.13
C VAL A 106 1.09 -27.14 -2.17
N GLU A 107 0.21 -26.54 -2.96
CA GLU A 107 0.55 -25.43 -3.82
C GLU A 107 -0.04 -24.14 -3.24
N VAL A 108 0.84 -23.16 -3.00
CA VAL A 108 0.49 -21.83 -2.54
C VAL A 108 0.37 -20.92 -3.75
N ALA A 109 -0.74 -20.20 -3.87
CA ALA A 109 -0.98 -19.22 -4.93
C ALA A 109 -1.22 -17.83 -4.34
N LEU A 110 -0.46 -16.86 -4.82
CA LEU A 110 -0.46 -15.46 -4.42
C LEU A 110 -1.65 -14.68 -5.01
N ASP A 111 -2.26 -13.78 -4.24
CA ASP A 111 -3.05 -12.68 -4.80
C ASP A 111 -2.12 -11.68 -5.48
N TRP A 112 -1.89 -11.90 -6.78
CA TRP A 112 -0.99 -11.08 -7.57
C TRP A 112 -1.39 -9.60 -7.61
N ARG A 113 -2.69 -9.29 -7.59
CA ARG A 113 -3.16 -7.90 -7.64
C ARG A 113 -2.71 -7.15 -6.39
N ARG A 114 -2.82 -7.79 -5.22
CA ARG A 114 -2.33 -7.23 -3.95
C ARG A 114 -0.80 -7.10 -3.94
N ARG A 115 -0.07 -8.15 -4.34
CA ARG A 115 1.40 -8.11 -4.41
C ARG A 115 1.90 -6.96 -5.29
N LEU A 116 1.34 -6.84 -6.49
CA LEU A 116 1.77 -5.83 -7.45
C LEU A 116 1.52 -4.42 -6.90
N ASP A 117 0.36 -4.19 -6.26
CA ASP A 117 0.08 -2.93 -5.58
C ASP A 117 1.12 -2.62 -4.50
N HIS A 118 1.42 -3.58 -3.62
CA HIS A 118 2.43 -3.41 -2.58
C HIS A 118 3.82 -3.12 -3.16
N MET A 119 4.24 -3.86 -4.19
CA MET A 119 5.52 -3.63 -4.88
C MET A 119 5.59 -2.23 -5.51
N GLN A 120 4.49 -1.74 -6.08
CA GLN A 120 4.38 -0.38 -6.61
C GLN A 120 4.49 0.67 -5.50
N GLN A 121 3.77 0.50 -4.39
CA GLN A 121 3.86 1.44 -3.26
C GLN A 121 5.26 1.46 -2.65
N HIS A 122 5.88 0.29 -2.49
CA HIS A 122 7.19 0.17 -1.84
C HIS A 122 8.30 0.73 -2.72
N THR A 123 8.33 0.36 -4.01
CA THR A 123 9.31 0.93 -4.95
C THR A 123 9.10 2.43 -5.13
N GLY A 124 7.84 2.89 -5.20
CA GLY A 124 7.49 4.31 -5.26
C GLY A 124 7.94 5.08 -4.01
N GLN A 125 7.88 4.45 -2.83
CA GLN A 125 8.42 5.04 -1.60
C GLN A 125 9.94 5.23 -1.67
N HIS A 126 10.70 4.21 -2.07
CA HIS A 126 12.16 4.35 -2.20
C HIS A 126 12.53 5.49 -3.15
N LEU A 127 11.83 5.58 -4.28
CA LEU A 127 12.06 6.64 -5.25
C LEU A 127 11.73 8.03 -4.69
N LEU A 128 10.61 8.15 -3.97
CA LEU A 128 10.24 9.40 -3.29
C LEU A 128 11.27 9.79 -2.24
N SER A 129 11.72 8.84 -1.43
CA SER A 129 12.74 9.07 -0.41
C SER A 129 14.07 9.51 -1.01
N ALA A 130 14.53 8.87 -2.09
CA ALA A 130 15.78 9.26 -2.76
C ALA A 130 15.74 10.70 -3.29
N VAL A 131 14.60 11.11 -3.89
CA VAL A 131 14.40 12.49 -4.35
C VAL A 131 14.37 13.48 -3.17
N LEU A 132 13.69 13.14 -2.08
CA LEU A 132 13.63 13.97 -0.87
C LEU A 132 14.99 14.11 -0.18
N ASP A 133 15.78 13.04 -0.15
CA ASP A 133 17.12 13.03 0.42
C ASP A 133 18.05 14.00 -0.32
N GLY A 134 17.93 14.08 -1.66
CA GLY A 134 18.61 15.09 -2.48
C GLY A 134 18.27 16.55 -2.12
N LEU A 135 17.13 16.77 -1.45
CA LEU A 135 16.69 18.07 -0.92
C LEU A 135 16.98 18.23 0.58
N GLN A 136 17.79 17.34 1.16
CA GLN A 136 18.09 17.32 2.61
C GLN A 136 16.83 17.15 3.47
N LEU A 137 15.85 16.40 2.97
CA LEU A 137 14.61 16.05 3.65
C LEU A 137 14.57 14.54 3.94
N PRO A 138 15.42 14.03 4.84
CA PRO A 138 15.54 12.60 5.09
C PRO A 138 14.21 11.98 5.50
N THR A 139 13.94 10.79 5.00
CA THR A 139 12.77 10.01 5.43
C THR A 139 12.97 9.50 6.86
N LEU A 140 12.15 9.98 7.79
CA LEU A 140 12.21 9.62 9.21
C LEU A 140 11.48 8.31 9.50
N SER A 141 10.36 8.11 8.81
CA SER A 141 9.57 6.87 8.84
C SER A 141 8.64 6.84 7.65
N TRP A 142 8.02 5.70 7.39
CA TRP A 142 6.98 5.58 6.37
C TRP A 142 5.94 4.53 6.77
N SER A 143 4.81 4.53 6.09
CA SER A 143 3.80 3.49 6.25
C SER A 143 3.03 3.30 4.95
N MET A 144 2.84 2.03 4.57
CA MET A 144 1.98 1.64 3.47
C MET A 144 0.55 1.43 4.01
N GLY A 145 -0.26 2.47 3.92
CA GLY A 145 -1.68 2.43 4.28
C GLY A 145 -2.57 2.10 3.08
N ALA A 146 -3.87 1.95 3.32
CA ALA A 146 -4.91 1.98 2.29
C ALA A 146 -5.98 3.00 2.73
N PRO A 147 -6.40 3.96 1.88
CA PRO A 147 -6.11 4.04 0.44
C PRO A 147 -4.74 4.65 0.08
N ALA A 148 -4.07 5.34 1.00
CA ALA A 148 -2.83 6.07 0.73
C ALA A 148 -1.69 5.68 1.68
N SER A 149 -0.46 5.81 1.20
CA SER A 149 0.77 5.66 1.95
C SER A 149 1.29 7.04 2.39
N TYR A 150 2.26 7.09 3.30
CA TYR A 150 2.97 8.33 3.60
C TYR A 150 4.44 8.10 3.92
N VAL A 151 5.25 9.12 3.66
CA VAL A 151 6.59 9.29 4.22
C VAL A 151 6.57 10.43 5.23
N GLU A 152 7.24 10.27 6.37
CA GLU A 152 7.41 11.30 7.38
C GLU A 152 8.75 12.01 7.17
N VAL A 153 8.71 13.33 7.00
CA VAL A 153 9.85 14.21 6.73
C VAL A 153 10.01 15.24 7.86
N PRO A 154 11.20 15.86 8.04
CA PRO A 154 11.48 16.69 9.22
C PRO A 154 10.62 17.96 9.34
N ARG A 155 10.06 18.44 8.23
CA ARG A 155 9.20 19.63 8.18
C ARG A 155 8.14 19.50 7.09
N ARG A 156 7.14 20.38 7.16
CA ARG A 156 6.15 20.53 6.07
C ARG A 156 6.83 21.13 4.83
N LEU A 157 6.50 20.60 3.67
CA LEU A 157 6.87 21.15 2.37
C LEU A 157 5.86 22.23 1.95
N SER A 158 6.33 23.25 1.26
CA SER A 158 5.48 24.19 0.53
C SER A 158 4.84 23.52 -0.69
N ASP A 159 3.77 24.11 -1.22
CA ASP A 159 3.08 23.55 -2.39
C ASP A 159 4.00 23.50 -3.63
N ALA A 160 4.93 24.47 -3.76
CA ALA A 160 5.94 24.48 -4.80
C ALA A 160 6.97 23.34 -4.65
N GLU A 161 7.41 23.06 -3.42
CA GLU A 161 8.30 21.91 -3.14
C GLU A 161 7.59 20.59 -3.43
N VAL A 162 6.32 20.44 -3.03
CA VAL A 162 5.52 19.24 -3.33
C VAL A 162 5.41 19.05 -4.85
N ALA A 163 5.11 20.11 -5.61
CA ALA A 163 5.03 20.01 -7.07
C ALA A 163 6.39 19.61 -7.69
N ALA A 164 7.49 20.22 -7.24
CA ALA A 164 8.83 19.92 -7.74
C ALA A 164 9.27 18.47 -7.41
N VAL A 165 9.02 18.00 -6.19
CA VAL A 165 9.30 16.60 -5.80
C VAL A 165 8.45 15.63 -6.62
N GLY A 166 7.16 15.92 -6.78
CA GLY A 166 6.26 15.09 -7.58
C GLY A 166 6.74 14.96 -9.03
N GLN A 167 7.17 16.06 -9.64
CA GLN A 167 7.74 16.03 -11.00
C GLN A 167 9.04 15.22 -11.03
N ALA A 168 9.98 15.50 -10.14
CA ALA A 168 11.28 14.81 -10.11
C ALA A 168 11.14 13.29 -9.94
N VAL A 169 10.22 12.84 -9.08
CA VAL A 169 9.91 11.41 -8.92
C VAL A 169 9.38 10.80 -10.21
N ASN A 170 8.45 11.47 -10.91
CA ASN A 170 7.91 10.94 -12.17
C ASN A 170 8.94 11.00 -13.33
N ASP A 171 9.88 11.95 -13.31
CA ASP A 171 11.00 11.98 -14.26
C ASP A 171 11.94 10.78 -14.06
N GLU A 172 12.18 10.36 -12.80
CA GLU A 172 12.93 9.13 -12.52
C GLU A 172 12.18 7.86 -12.97
N ILE A 173 10.85 7.83 -12.81
CA ILE A 173 10.02 6.73 -13.35
C ILE A 173 10.20 6.62 -14.86
N LEU A 174 10.21 7.76 -15.57
CA LEU A 174 10.40 7.80 -17.03
C LEU A 174 11.80 7.30 -17.45
N ARG A 175 12.83 7.55 -16.64
CA ARG A 175 14.19 7.00 -16.87
C ARG A 175 14.23 5.48 -16.80
N ASN A 176 13.27 4.86 -16.09
CA ASN A 176 13.11 3.40 -15.99
C ASN A 176 14.38 2.67 -15.52
N THR A 177 15.12 3.27 -14.58
CA THR A 177 16.28 2.68 -13.93
C THR A 177 15.96 1.31 -13.34
N ALA A 178 16.86 0.34 -13.51
CA ALA A 178 16.71 -1.00 -12.97
C ALA A 178 16.76 -0.99 -11.43
N VAL A 179 15.97 -1.87 -10.83
CA VAL A 179 15.99 -2.14 -9.39
C VAL A 179 16.65 -3.49 -9.17
N SER A 180 17.74 -3.50 -8.40
CA SER A 180 18.49 -4.71 -8.09
C SER A 180 18.40 -5.05 -6.61
N VAL A 181 18.42 -6.35 -6.31
CA VAL A 181 18.41 -6.88 -4.95
C VAL A 181 19.69 -7.68 -4.75
N ALA A 182 20.39 -7.39 -3.67
CA ALA A 182 21.59 -8.11 -3.28
C ALA A 182 21.49 -8.57 -1.82
N THR A 183 22.20 -9.65 -1.51
CA THR A 183 22.38 -10.14 -0.15
C THR A 183 23.88 -10.12 0.19
N PRO A 184 24.43 -8.98 0.62
CA PRO A 184 25.85 -8.89 0.95
C PRO A 184 26.20 -9.89 2.06
N GLY A 185 27.23 -10.71 1.83
CA GLY A 185 27.63 -11.78 2.74
C GLY A 185 27.01 -13.15 2.45
N GLY A 186 26.15 -13.28 1.44
CA GLY A 186 25.58 -14.55 1.00
C GLY A 186 24.25 -14.90 1.69
N GLU A 187 23.77 -16.12 1.44
CA GLU A 187 22.56 -16.64 2.07
C GLU A 187 22.77 -16.82 3.59
N PRO A 188 21.70 -16.69 4.39
CA PRO A 188 21.83 -16.83 5.84
C PRO A 188 22.25 -18.24 6.24
N GLU A 189 23.31 -18.37 7.04
CA GLU A 189 23.70 -19.63 7.67
C GLU A 189 22.98 -19.82 9.02
N GLY A 190 22.23 -20.91 9.17
CA GLY A 190 21.52 -21.27 10.40
C GLY A 190 20.35 -20.33 10.73
N GLU A 191 20.22 -19.91 11.99
CA GLU A 191 19.12 -19.06 12.47
C GLU A 191 19.39 -17.55 12.33
N LYS A 192 20.52 -17.15 11.73
CA LYS A 192 20.83 -15.74 11.53
C LYS A 192 20.11 -15.21 10.31
N GLY A 193 19.54 -14.02 10.40
CA GLY A 193 18.93 -13.37 9.25
C GLY A 193 19.97 -12.86 8.24
N ALA A 194 19.62 -12.85 6.95
CA ALA A 194 20.42 -12.18 5.93
C ALA A 194 20.13 -10.67 5.85
N LEU A 195 21.15 -9.88 5.52
CA LEU A 195 20.99 -8.47 5.17
C LEU A 195 20.59 -8.38 3.69
N ARG A 196 19.38 -7.92 3.40
CA ARG A 196 18.90 -7.71 2.04
C ARG A 196 19.00 -6.21 1.70
N VAL A 197 19.70 -5.90 0.62
CA VAL A 197 19.91 -4.55 0.11
C VAL A 197 19.20 -4.40 -1.21
N VAL A 198 18.44 -3.32 -1.36
CA VAL A 198 17.73 -2.94 -2.58
C VAL A 198 18.38 -1.68 -3.11
N SER A 199 18.71 -1.67 -4.40
CA SER A 199 19.31 -0.53 -5.08
C SER A 199 18.49 -0.12 -6.28
N ILE A 200 18.33 1.19 -6.47
CA ILE A 200 17.75 1.80 -7.67
C ILE A 200 18.89 2.46 -8.44
N GLY A 201 19.56 1.70 -9.30
CA GLY A 201 20.80 2.14 -9.93
C GLY A 201 21.77 2.76 -8.91
N GLU A 202 22.23 3.99 -9.19
CA GLU A 202 23.07 4.79 -8.28
C GLU A 202 22.25 5.80 -7.44
N LEU A 203 20.94 5.87 -7.66
CA LEU A 203 20.05 6.87 -7.04
C LEU A 203 19.79 6.55 -5.57
N ASP A 204 19.58 5.27 -5.26
CA ASP A 204 19.24 4.82 -3.91
C ASP A 204 19.84 3.46 -3.63
N THR A 205 20.27 3.22 -2.39
CA THR A 205 20.69 1.90 -1.91
C THR A 205 20.39 1.78 -0.42
N ASN A 206 19.45 0.89 -0.09
CA ASN A 206 18.91 0.77 1.25
C ASN A 206 18.75 -0.69 1.69
N ALA A 207 18.95 -0.94 2.98
CA ALA A 207 18.61 -2.23 3.58
C ALA A 207 17.08 -2.36 3.65
N CYS A 208 16.50 -3.25 2.83
CA CYS A 208 15.06 -3.45 2.77
C CYS A 208 14.69 -4.92 2.54
N CYS A 209 13.77 -5.42 3.38
CA CYS A 209 13.28 -6.79 3.30
C CYS A 209 12.00 -6.95 2.47
N GLY A 210 11.39 -5.86 2.00
CA GLY A 210 10.14 -5.90 1.24
C GLY A 210 10.28 -6.41 -0.19
N THR A 211 9.14 -6.57 -0.87
CA THR A 211 9.10 -6.97 -2.28
C THR A 211 9.14 -5.73 -3.16
N HIS A 212 9.93 -5.77 -4.24
CA HIS A 212 10.12 -4.63 -5.13
C HIS A 212 9.87 -5.01 -6.59
N LEU A 213 9.57 -3.98 -7.39
CA LEU A 213 9.59 -4.08 -8.83
C LEU A 213 11.03 -4.28 -9.32
N SER A 214 11.19 -4.75 -10.56
CA SER A 214 12.48 -4.94 -11.23
C SER A 214 13.00 -3.66 -11.89
N SER A 215 12.16 -2.65 -12.04
CA SER A 215 12.52 -1.34 -12.58
C SER A 215 11.53 -0.27 -12.11
N VAL A 216 11.98 0.98 -12.01
CA VAL A 216 11.12 2.07 -11.53
C VAL A 216 10.02 2.45 -12.52
N GLY A 217 10.18 2.19 -13.82
CA GLY A 217 9.12 2.46 -14.80
C GLY A 217 7.86 1.63 -14.57
N GLN A 218 7.96 0.48 -13.91
CA GLN A 218 6.80 -0.35 -13.54
C GLN A 218 5.96 0.26 -12.40
N VAL A 219 6.48 1.28 -11.71
CA VAL A 219 5.71 2.12 -10.77
C VAL A 219 4.61 2.88 -11.53
N LYS A 220 4.78 3.13 -12.83
CA LYS A 220 3.88 3.88 -13.73
C LYS A 220 3.79 5.37 -13.41
N ALA A 221 3.39 5.73 -12.20
CA ALA A 221 3.27 7.10 -11.73
C ALA A 221 3.27 7.16 -10.21
N VAL A 222 3.63 8.32 -9.67
CA VAL A 222 3.43 8.69 -8.26
C VAL A 222 2.67 9.99 -8.18
N ALA A 223 1.62 10.04 -7.34
CA ALA A 223 0.91 11.27 -7.01
C ALA A 223 1.11 11.59 -5.53
N LEU A 224 1.58 12.80 -5.25
CA LEU A 224 1.67 13.33 -3.89
C LEU A 224 0.31 13.90 -3.47
N LEU A 225 -0.04 13.66 -2.22
CA LEU A 225 -1.30 14.04 -1.62
C LEU A 225 -1.08 15.12 -0.55
N GLY A 226 -2.10 15.35 0.27
CA GLY A 226 -2.03 16.25 1.40
C GLY A 226 -0.97 15.84 2.43
N GLN A 227 -0.54 16.84 3.21
CA GLN A 227 0.40 16.67 4.31
C GLN A 227 -0.34 16.74 5.65
N THR A 228 -0.03 15.83 6.57
CA THR A 228 -0.54 15.84 7.95
C THR A 228 0.59 16.06 8.95
N LYS A 229 0.25 16.41 10.19
CA LYS A 229 1.23 16.65 11.25
C LYS A 229 1.77 15.32 11.80
N GLY A 230 3.09 15.18 11.78
CA GLY A 230 3.83 14.08 12.41
C GLY A 230 4.26 14.41 13.85
N LYS A 231 5.03 13.50 14.47
CA LYS A 231 5.57 13.73 15.81
C LYS A 231 6.73 14.73 15.77
N GLY A 232 6.91 15.52 16.83
CA GLY A 232 8.08 16.39 16.97
C GLY A 232 8.21 17.53 15.94
N GLY A 233 7.13 17.93 15.26
CA GLY A 233 7.17 18.95 14.20
C GLY A 233 7.40 18.40 12.79
N ALA A 234 7.59 17.08 12.66
CA ALA A 234 7.64 16.40 11.38
C ALA A 234 6.31 16.53 10.60
N SER A 235 6.37 16.24 9.30
CA SER A 235 5.19 16.22 8.42
C SER A 235 5.09 14.89 7.70
N ARG A 236 3.89 14.33 7.64
CA ARG A 236 3.59 13.12 6.86
C ARG A 236 3.06 13.53 5.50
N LEU A 237 3.90 13.38 4.49
CA LEU A 237 3.55 13.61 3.09
C LEU A 237 2.87 12.35 2.54
N GLY A 238 1.57 12.45 2.28
CA GLY A 238 0.82 11.35 1.70
C GLY A 238 1.19 11.14 0.24
N PHE A 239 1.15 9.90 -0.24
CA PHE A 239 1.35 9.57 -1.64
C PHE A 239 0.60 8.29 -2.03
N VAL A 240 0.39 8.13 -3.33
CA VAL A 240 -0.05 6.88 -3.96
C VAL A 240 0.81 6.62 -5.20
N ALA A 241 1.09 5.35 -5.47
CA ALA A 241 1.86 4.91 -6.63
C ALA A 241 1.07 3.90 -7.49
N GLY A 242 1.44 3.76 -8.76
CA GLY A 242 0.91 2.70 -9.62
C GLY A 242 -0.59 2.75 -9.84
N ASP A 243 -1.26 1.60 -9.71
CA ASP A 243 -2.71 1.50 -9.98
C ASP A 243 -3.55 2.39 -9.07
N ARG A 244 -3.06 2.69 -7.86
CA ARG A 244 -3.72 3.63 -6.95
C ARG A 244 -3.78 5.06 -7.50
N VAL A 245 -2.81 5.48 -8.32
CA VAL A 245 -2.86 6.78 -9.02
C VAL A 245 -4.01 6.78 -10.03
N HIS A 246 -4.17 5.70 -10.79
CA HIS A 246 -5.28 5.56 -11.73
C HIS A 246 -6.64 5.60 -11.02
N GLN A 247 -6.79 4.85 -9.92
CA GLN A 247 -8.01 4.86 -9.11
C GLN A 247 -8.29 6.25 -8.50
N TYR A 248 -7.26 6.91 -7.97
CA TYR A 248 -7.36 8.26 -7.42
C TYR A 248 -7.81 9.28 -8.48
N ALA A 249 -7.19 9.27 -9.66
CA ALA A 249 -7.55 10.14 -10.77
C ALA A 249 -8.99 9.89 -11.26
N GLY A 250 -9.41 8.63 -11.36
CA GLY A 250 -10.79 8.26 -11.72
C GLY A 250 -11.82 8.78 -10.71
N GLN A 251 -11.54 8.63 -9.41
CA GLN A 251 -12.40 9.15 -8.35
C GLN A 251 -12.50 10.68 -8.38
N LEU A 252 -11.37 11.38 -8.56
CA LEU A 252 -11.36 12.83 -8.71
C LEU A 252 -12.15 13.29 -9.95
N HIS A 253 -11.95 12.63 -11.08
CA HIS A 253 -12.67 12.95 -12.31
C HIS A 253 -14.19 12.82 -12.13
N GLU A 254 -14.65 11.75 -11.48
CA GLU A 254 -16.06 11.56 -11.14
C GLU A 254 -16.61 12.67 -10.22
N VAL A 255 -15.86 13.04 -9.18
CA VAL A 255 -16.26 14.12 -8.27
C VAL A 255 -16.40 15.43 -9.04
N VAL A 256 -15.38 15.81 -9.81
CA VAL A 256 -15.37 17.04 -10.61
C VAL A 256 -16.53 17.05 -11.61
N ARG A 257 -16.79 15.94 -12.30
CA ARG A 257 -17.92 15.81 -13.24
C ARG A 257 -19.27 16.00 -12.55
N ARG A 258 -19.45 15.41 -11.36
CA ARG A 258 -20.68 15.58 -10.57
C ARG A 258 -20.89 17.03 -10.15
N VAL A 259 -19.85 17.69 -9.63
CA VAL A 259 -19.93 19.10 -9.20
C VAL A 259 -20.23 20.02 -10.38
N ALA A 260 -19.56 19.82 -11.53
CA ALA A 260 -19.84 20.57 -12.75
C ALA A 260 -21.30 20.40 -13.20
N GLY A 261 -21.84 19.17 -13.15
CA GLY A 261 -23.26 18.90 -13.38
C GLY A 261 -24.19 19.65 -12.42
N THR A 262 -23.87 19.65 -11.11
CA THR A 262 -24.64 20.40 -10.10
C THR A 262 -24.64 21.91 -10.33
N LEU A 263 -23.50 22.47 -10.77
CA LEU A 263 -23.37 23.90 -11.07
C LEU A 263 -23.84 24.30 -12.47
N SER A 264 -24.21 23.30 -13.29
CA SER A 264 -24.52 23.47 -14.71
C SER A 264 -23.41 24.23 -15.44
N SER A 265 -22.14 23.85 -15.20
CA SER A 265 -20.97 24.41 -15.86
C SER A 265 -20.14 23.33 -16.53
N SER A 266 -19.19 23.74 -17.37
CA SER A 266 -18.07 22.90 -17.76
C SER A 266 -17.09 22.72 -16.59
N VAL A 267 -16.15 21.79 -16.72
CA VAL A 267 -15.05 21.60 -15.76
C VAL A 267 -14.10 22.81 -15.77
N ASP A 268 -13.83 23.37 -16.94
CA ASP A 268 -12.91 24.49 -17.11
C ASP A 268 -13.44 25.79 -16.47
N GLU A 269 -14.77 25.95 -16.43
CA GLU A 269 -15.43 27.12 -15.82
C GLU A 269 -15.85 26.88 -14.36
N LEU A 270 -15.49 25.74 -13.78
CA LEU A 270 -16.03 25.32 -12.48
C LEU A 270 -15.69 26.30 -11.35
N ASP A 271 -14.45 26.81 -11.34
CA ASP A 271 -13.97 27.75 -10.33
C ASP A 271 -14.72 29.10 -10.42
N ASP A 272 -14.87 29.62 -11.63
CA ASP A 272 -15.62 30.85 -11.89
C ASP A 272 -17.09 30.70 -11.49
N ARG A 273 -17.70 29.56 -11.82
CA ARG A 273 -19.09 29.28 -11.47
C ARG A 273 -19.27 29.14 -9.97
N ALA A 274 -18.35 28.48 -9.28
CA ALA A 274 -18.35 28.37 -7.82
C ALA A 274 -18.20 29.74 -7.14
N ALA A 275 -17.26 30.57 -7.61
CA ALA A 275 -17.07 31.93 -7.11
C ALA A 275 -18.32 32.81 -7.31
N ALA A 276 -18.95 32.72 -8.49
CA ALA A 276 -20.18 33.43 -8.81
C ALA A 276 -21.35 33.00 -7.89
N LEU A 277 -21.49 31.69 -7.63
CA LEU A 277 -22.50 31.15 -6.72
C LEU A 277 -22.30 31.67 -5.29
N VAL A 278 -21.07 31.63 -4.77
CA VAL A 278 -20.75 32.16 -3.43
C VAL A 278 -21.12 33.65 -3.32
N LYS A 279 -20.79 34.44 -4.35
CA LYS A 279 -21.15 35.87 -4.41
C LYS A 279 -22.68 36.07 -4.43
N GLN A 280 -23.41 35.25 -5.18
CA GLN A 280 -24.88 35.28 -5.21
C GLN A 280 -25.48 34.92 -3.85
N CYS A 281 -24.99 33.88 -3.17
CA CYS A 281 -25.44 33.49 -1.84
C CYS A 281 -25.29 34.64 -0.83
N LYS A 282 -24.12 35.29 -0.80
CA LYS A 282 -23.88 36.46 0.08
C LYS A 282 -24.85 37.61 -0.20
N ARG A 283 -25.13 37.89 -1.48
CA ARG A 283 -26.09 38.94 -1.89
C ARG A 283 -27.52 38.61 -1.43
N LEU A 284 -27.94 37.35 -1.59
CA LEU A 284 -29.27 36.91 -1.17
C LEU A 284 -29.43 36.96 0.36
N GLN A 285 -28.43 36.54 1.13
CA GLN A 285 -28.43 36.63 2.59
C GLN A 285 -28.55 38.08 3.07
N HIS A 286 -27.83 39.02 2.45
CA HIS A 286 -27.95 40.44 2.78
C HIS A 286 -29.37 40.96 2.51
N ARG A 287 -29.94 40.60 1.36
CA ARG A 287 -31.30 41.01 0.97
C ARG A 287 -32.36 40.40 1.89
N GLU A 288 -32.22 39.13 2.27
CA GLU A 288 -33.10 38.48 3.24
C GLU A 288 -33.09 39.21 4.58
N LYS A 289 -31.92 39.56 5.10
CA LYS A 289 -31.79 40.31 6.36
C LYS A 289 -32.44 41.68 6.29
N ALA A 290 -32.29 42.39 5.16
CA ALA A 290 -32.95 43.67 4.92
C ALA A 290 -34.47 43.53 4.92
N LEU A 291 -35.00 42.57 4.14
CA LEU A 291 -36.45 42.31 4.06
C LEU A 291 -37.04 41.90 5.42
N ARG A 292 -36.33 41.09 6.21
CA ARG A 292 -36.76 40.74 7.58
C ARG A 292 -36.85 41.95 8.50
N ARG A 293 -35.95 42.94 8.35
CA ARG A 293 -35.99 44.19 9.12
C ARG A 293 -37.17 45.06 8.71
N GLU A 294 -37.40 45.21 7.41
CA GLU A 294 -38.56 45.95 6.87
C GLU A 294 -39.86 45.33 7.35
N LEU A 295 -40.00 44.00 7.30
CA LEU A 295 -41.21 43.30 7.73
C LEU A 295 -41.44 43.39 9.24
N ALA A 296 -40.38 43.42 10.05
CA ALA A 296 -40.48 43.65 11.49
C ALA A 296 -40.92 45.08 11.84
N ALA A 297 -40.60 46.07 11.00
CA ALA A 297 -41.01 47.46 11.19
C ALA A 297 -42.46 47.73 10.76
N LEU A 298 -43.10 46.80 10.05
CA LEU A 298 -44.51 46.86 9.65
C LEU A 298 -45.47 46.21 10.66
N LYS A 299 -44.94 45.60 11.72
CA LYS A 299 -45.70 45.05 12.86
C LYS A 299 -45.65 46.01 14.04
#